data_AF-A0A357Y2K1-F1
#
_entry.id   AF-A0A357Y2K1-F1
#
_cell.length_a   1.000
_cell.length_b   1.000
_cell.length_c   1.000
_cell.angle_alpha   90.00
_cell.angle_beta   90.00
_cell.angle_gamma   90.00
#
_symmetry.space_group_name_H-M   'P 1'
#
loop_
_entity.id
_entity.type
_entity.pdbx_description
1 polymer ?
#
loop_
_entity_poly.entity_id
_entity_poly.type
_entity_poly.pdbx_seq_one_letter_code
_entity_poly.pdbx_strand_id
1 'polypeptide(L)'
;MDKAPSWLQEIQFFYRRMTLYPISATAQALWQYLMVRANGTFWIYPLCLSQQEIAGVLSVSTSAVRRARDELVQNKYIYYLEGRKRHPGEYVLLSCRDPKRLMCGGPSQVLMLQLKD
;
A
#
# COMPACT_ATOMS: atom_id res chain seq x y z
N MET A 1 -21.54 -9.09 12.43
CA MET A 1 -20.27 -8.33 12.29
C MET A 1 -19.59 -8.82 11.02
N ASP A 2 -19.51 -8.01 9.98
CA ASP A 2 -18.77 -8.38 8.78
C ASP A 2 -17.29 -8.52 9.13
N LYS A 3 -16.78 -9.75 9.09
CA LYS A 3 -15.36 -10.04 9.31
C LYS A 3 -14.55 -9.30 8.24
N ALA A 4 -13.51 -8.58 8.66
CA ALA A 4 -12.55 -8.02 7.72
C ALA A 4 -12.01 -9.15 6.82
N PRO A 5 -11.90 -8.93 5.49
CA PRO A 5 -11.41 -9.95 4.59
C PRO A 5 -10.00 -10.40 4.98
N SER A 6 -9.71 -11.68 4.78
CA SER A 6 -8.33 -12.16 4.96
C SER A 6 -7.41 -11.54 3.91
N TRP A 7 -6.11 -11.49 4.18
CA TRP A 7 -5.14 -10.95 3.23
C TRP A 7 -5.14 -11.70 1.88
N LEU A 8 -5.45 -13.01 1.87
CA LEU A 8 -5.65 -13.78 0.64
C LEU A 8 -6.88 -13.33 -0.14
N GLN A 9 -7.98 -13.01 0.55
CA GLN A 9 -9.17 -12.45 -0.10
C GLN A 9 -8.87 -11.06 -0.68
N GLU A 10 -8.05 -10.27 0.00
CA GLU A 10 -7.64 -8.95 -0.49
C GLU A 10 -6.77 -9.03 -1.75
N ILE A 11 -5.91 -10.04 -1.86
CA ILE A 11 -5.21 -10.35 -3.12
C ILE A 11 -6.20 -10.69 -4.23
N GLN A 12 -7.24 -11.49 -3.94
CA GLN A 12 -8.28 -11.77 -4.95
C GLN A 12 -9.02 -10.50 -5.37
N PHE A 13 -9.34 -9.61 -4.42
CA PHE A 13 -9.98 -8.33 -4.73
C PHE A 13 -9.06 -7.40 -5.54
N PHE A 14 -7.76 -7.39 -5.27
CA PHE A 14 -6.77 -6.68 -6.07
C PHE A 14 -6.83 -7.12 -7.53
N TYR A 15 -6.75 -8.42 -7.81
CA TYR A 15 -6.84 -8.93 -9.18
C TYR A 15 -8.20 -8.65 -9.84
N ARG A 16 -9.30 -8.72 -9.08
CA ARG A 16 -10.63 -8.33 -9.60
C ARG A 16 -10.71 -6.84 -9.92
N ARG A 17 -10.09 -5.96 -9.14
CA ARG A 17 -10.07 -4.53 -9.45
C ARG A 17 -9.25 -4.25 -10.70
N MET A 18 -8.13 -4.95 -10.89
CA MET A 18 -7.28 -4.78 -12.07
C MET A 18 -7.95 -5.16 -13.39
N THR A 19 -9.01 -5.97 -13.40
CA THR A 19 -9.75 -6.25 -14.64
C THR A 19 -10.53 -5.04 -15.15
N LEU A 20 -10.95 -4.16 -14.24
CA LEU A 20 -11.69 -2.93 -14.56
C LEU A 20 -10.78 -1.70 -14.60
N TYR A 21 -9.78 -1.67 -13.73
CA TYR A 21 -8.86 -0.54 -13.53
C TYR A 21 -7.42 -1.06 -13.50
N PRO A 22 -6.85 -1.38 -14.68
CA PRO A 22 -5.48 -1.88 -14.75
C PRO A 22 -4.50 -0.83 -14.27
N ILE A 23 -3.46 -1.29 -13.57
CA ILE A 23 -2.33 -0.47 -13.14
C ILE A 23 -1.03 -0.99 -13.74
N SER A 24 0.00 -0.15 -13.81
CA SER A 24 1.30 -0.51 -14.39
C SER A 24 1.94 -1.73 -13.71
N ALA A 25 2.75 -2.49 -14.45
CA ALA A 25 3.45 -3.65 -13.90
C ALA A 25 4.32 -3.30 -12.68
N THR A 26 4.94 -2.11 -12.68
CA THR A 26 5.73 -1.63 -11.53
C THR A 26 4.84 -1.32 -10.32
N ALA A 27 3.64 -0.76 -10.52
CA ALA A 27 2.67 -0.55 -9.44
C ALA A 27 2.14 -1.88 -8.87
N GLN A 28 1.90 -2.87 -9.72
CA GLN A 28 1.55 -4.23 -9.28
C GLN A 28 2.65 -4.84 -8.42
N ALA A 29 3.90 -4.79 -8.89
CA ALA A 29 5.04 -5.31 -8.16
C ALA A 29 5.26 -4.59 -6.81
N LEU A 30 5.12 -3.26 -6.80
CA LEU A 30 5.19 -2.47 -5.58
C LEU A 30 4.10 -2.86 -4.59
N TRP A 31 2.86 -2.99 -5.03
CA TRP A 31 1.74 -3.38 -4.16
C TRP A 31 1.96 -4.77 -3.53
N GLN A 32 2.39 -5.75 -4.34
CA GLN A 32 2.71 -7.10 -3.86
C GLN A 32 3.84 -7.09 -2.83
N TYR A 33 4.90 -6.33 -3.09
CA TYR A 33 6.00 -6.16 -2.14
C TYR A 33 5.52 -5.58 -0.80
N LEU A 34 4.71 -4.51 -0.84
CA LEU A 34 4.13 -3.93 0.37
C LEU A 34 3.24 -4.92 1.12
N MET A 35 2.44 -5.72 0.41
CA MET A 35 1.58 -6.73 1.03
C MET A 35 2.37 -7.80 1.78
N VAL A 36 3.42 -8.32 1.17
CA VAL A 36 4.30 -9.31 1.80
C VAL A 36 5.02 -8.68 3.01
N ARG A 37 5.51 -7.45 2.88
CA ARG A 37 6.15 -6.72 4.00
C ARG A 37 5.19 -6.50 5.17
N ALA A 38 3.97 -6.04 4.89
CA ALA A 38 2.95 -5.85 5.92
C ALA A 38 2.55 -7.17 6.58
N ASN A 39 2.41 -8.25 5.81
CA ASN A 39 2.16 -9.57 6.37
C ASN A 39 3.29 -10.01 7.32
N GLY A 40 4.54 -9.84 6.91
CA GLY A 40 5.72 -10.16 7.71
C GLY A 40 5.85 -9.35 8.99
N THR A 41 5.26 -8.14 9.05
CA THR A 41 5.20 -7.32 10.27
C THR A 41 3.87 -7.43 11.01
N PHE A 42 3.08 -8.47 10.74
CA PHE A 42 1.76 -8.68 11.36
C PHE A 42 0.82 -7.46 11.22
N TRP A 43 0.90 -6.77 10.09
CA TRP A 43 0.08 -5.59 9.75
C TRP A 43 0.30 -4.39 10.67
N ILE A 44 1.49 -4.30 11.28
CA ILE A 44 1.91 -3.11 12.01
C ILE A 44 2.28 -2.03 10.99
N TYR A 45 1.58 -0.90 11.06
CA TYR A 45 1.75 0.28 10.21
C TYR A 45 2.30 1.48 10.99
N PRO A 46 2.92 2.46 10.30
CA PRO A 46 3.24 2.45 8.87
C PRO A 46 4.43 1.55 8.53
N LEU A 47 4.52 1.13 7.26
CA LEU A 47 5.75 0.57 6.71
C LEU A 47 6.70 1.72 6.35
N CYS A 48 7.83 1.81 7.04
CA CYS A 48 8.85 2.82 6.79
C CYS A 48 9.88 2.30 5.77
N LEU A 49 9.79 2.74 4.51
CA LEU A 49 10.62 2.26 3.41
C LEU A 49 11.27 3.40 2.64
N SER A 50 12.55 3.27 2.33
CA SER A 50 13.23 4.24 1.47
C SER A 50 12.90 3.98 -0.01
N GLN A 51 12.89 5.04 -0.82
CA GLN A 51 12.68 4.89 -2.26
C GLN A 51 13.82 4.11 -2.94
N GLN A 52 15.04 4.21 -2.41
CA GLN A 52 16.20 3.44 -2.87
C GLN A 52 16.06 1.94 -2.57
N GLU A 53 15.59 1.58 -1.37
CA GLU A 53 15.31 0.19 -1.01
C GLU A 53 14.30 -0.45 -1.96
N ILE A 54 13.19 0.24 -2.21
CA ILE A 54 12.16 -0.23 -3.15
C ILE A 54 12.72 -0.35 -4.57
N ALA A 55 13.49 0.65 -5.02
CA ALA A 55 14.11 0.63 -6.34
C ALA A 55 15.06 -0.56 -6.52
N GLY A 56 15.86 -0.87 -5.49
CA GLY A 56 16.75 -2.03 -5.48
C GLY A 56 15.99 -3.36 -5.55
N VAL A 57 14.96 -3.53 -4.70
CA VAL A 57 14.15 -4.77 -4.67
C VAL A 57 13.40 -4.99 -5.99
N LEU A 58 12.81 -3.93 -6.53
CA LEU A 58 12.04 -4.03 -7.77
C LEU A 58 12.91 -3.98 -9.04
N SER A 59 14.22 -3.74 -8.90
CA SER A 59 15.16 -3.58 -10.01
C SER A 59 14.69 -2.55 -11.06
N VAL A 60 14.22 -1.40 -10.57
CA VAL A 60 13.76 -0.26 -11.39
C VAL A 60 14.40 1.04 -10.91
N SER A 61 14.29 2.11 -11.70
CA SER A 61 14.74 3.42 -11.26
C SER A 61 13.89 3.96 -10.10
N THR A 62 14.47 4.83 -9.28
CA THR A 62 13.72 5.57 -8.25
C THR A 62 12.57 6.37 -8.86
N SER A 63 12.75 6.96 -10.05
CA SER A 63 11.68 7.66 -10.78
C SER A 63 10.52 6.74 -11.17
N ALA A 64 10.78 5.47 -11.50
CA ALA A 64 9.72 4.49 -11.74
C ALA A 64 8.98 4.13 -10.44
N VAL A 65 9.69 3.98 -9.32
CA VAL A 65 9.06 3.78 -8.00
C VAL A 65 8.12 4.94 -7.65
N ARG A 66 8.55 6.18 -7.87
CA ARG A 66 7.71 7.37 -7.63
C ARG A 66 6.41 7.30 -8.43
N ARG A 67 6.50 7.06 -9.74
CA ARG A 67 5.31 6.95 -10.60
C ARG A 67 4.38 5.83 -10.18
N ALA A 68 4.93 4.64 -9.90
CA ALA A 68 4.16 3.48 -9.43
C ALA A 68 3.45 3.76 -8.10
N ARG A 69 4.12 4.42 -7.16
CA ARG A 69 3.52 4.83 -5.89
C ARG A 69 2.40 5.85 -6.10
N ASP A 70 2.66 6.88 -6.90
CA ASP A 70 1.67 7.93 -7.15
C ASP A 70 0.41 7.32 -7.83
N GLU A 71 0.59 6.36 -8.73
CA GLU A 71 -0.50 5.56 -9.32
C GLU A 71 -1.28 4.74 -8.27
N LEU A 72 -0.60 4.07 -7.34
CA LEU A 72 -1.25 3.33 -6.25
C LEU A 72 -2.04 4.24 -5.29
N VAL A 73 -1.53 5.45 -5.01
CA VAL A 73 -2.21 6.46 -4.19
C VAL A 73 -3.47 6.97 -4.90
N GLN A 74 -3.35 7.32 -6.18
CA GLN A 74 -4.47 7.77 -7.00
C GLN A 74 -5.59 6.73 -7.06
N ASN A 75 -5.23 5.45 -7.21
CA ASN A 75 -6.17 4.34 -7.27
C ASN A 75 -6.60 3.78 -5.89
N LYS A 76 -6.24 4.45 -4.78
CA LYS A 76 -6.63 4.07 -3.41
C LYS A 76 -6.25 2.64 -3.05
N TYR A 77 -5.06 2.20 -3.46
CA TYR A 77 -4.46 0.94 -2.99
C TYR A 77 -3.59 1.15 -1.74
N ILE A 78 -3.02 2.35 -1.60
CA ILE A 78 -2.18 2.73 -0.47
C ILE A 78 -2.47 4.17 -0.04
N TYR A 79 -2.17 4.47 1.21
CA TYR A 79 -1.84 5.81 1.67
C TYR A 79 -0.31 5.95 1.76
N TYR A 80 0.19 7.12 1.41
CA TYR A 80 1.62 7.43 1.44
C TYR A 80 1.85 8.78 2.10
N LEU A 81 2.76 8.83 3.06
CA LEU A 81 3.29 10.07 3.61
C LEU A 81 4.76 10.21 3.20
N GLU A 82 5.08 11.34 2.58
CA GLU A 82 6.45 11.62 2.15
C GLU A 82 7.37 11.78 3.36
N GLY A 83 8.51 11.09 3.32
CA GLY A 83 9.54 11.20 4.35
C GLY A 83 10.22 12.58 4.31
N ARG A 84 10.60 13.09 5.48
CA ARG A 84 11.42 14.30 5.59
C ARG A 84 12.89 13.99 5.29
N LYS A 85 13.75 15.01 5.22
CA LYS A 85 15.21 14.85 5.01
C LYS A 85 15.78 13.79 5.97
N ARG A 86 16.35 12.71 5.41
CA ARG A 86 16.90 11.52 6.12
C ARG A 86 15.89 10.55 6.75
N HIS A 87 14.58 10.73 6.52
CA HIS A 87 13.55 9.81 6.96
C HIS A 87 12.95 9.05 5.76
N PRO A 88 12.71 7.74 5.89
CA PRO A 88 12.04 6.96 4.86
C PRO A 88 10.58 7.43 4.68
N GLY A 89 9.99 7.09 3.54
CA GLY A 89 8.56 7.32 3.33
C GLY A 89 7.72 6.29 4.09
N GLU A 90 6.52 6.70 4.48
CA GLU A 90 5.59 5.86 5.24
C GLU A 90 4.48 5.35 4.33
N TYR A 91 4.25 4.04 4.34
CA TYR A 91 3.27 3.37 3.50
C TYR A 91 2.24 2.64 4.36
N VAL A 92 0.97 2.80 4.02
CA VAL A 92 -0.14 2.08 4.64
C VAL A 92 -0.98 1.45 3.53
N LEU A 93 -1.29 0.16 3.62
CA LEU A 93 -2.12 -0.51 2.63
C LEU A 93 -3.60 -0.30 2.95
N LEU A 94 -4.36 0.02 1.89
CA LEU A 94 -5.81 0.13 1.95
C LEU A 94 -6.44 -1.18 1.46
N SER A 95 -7.60 -1.50 2.02
CA SER A 95 -8.37 -2.67 1.61
C SER A 95 -8.77 -2.53 0.14
N CYS A 96 -8.51 -3.56 -0.65
CA CYS A 96 -8.92 -3.61 -2.05
C CYS A 96 -10.44 -3.81 -2.15
N ARG A 97 -11.08 -4.41 -1.15
CA ARG A 97 -12.54 -4.53 -1.04
C ARG A 97 -13.22 -3.21 -0.65
N ASP A 98 -12.67 -2.53 0.36
CA ASP A 98 -13.19 -1.26 0.88
C ASP A 98 -12.04 -0.26 1.07
N PRO A 99 -11.73 0.58 0.06
CA PRO A 99 -10.58 1.49 0.08
C PRO A 99 -10.59 2.54 1.21
N LYS A 100 -11.69 2.65 1.96
CA LYS A 100 -11.79 3.51 3.16
C LYS A 100 -11.22 2.83 4.42
N ARG A 101 -10.86 1.55 4.33
CA ARG A 101 -10.33 0.75 5.44
C ARG A 101 -8.88 0.38 5.21
N LEU A 102 -8.15 0.19 6.30
CA LEU A 102 -6.81 -0.37 6.26
C LEU A 102 -6.87 -1.88 6.07
N MET A 103 -5.82 -2.43 5.47
CA MET A 103 -5.57 -3.87 5.45
C MET A 103 -5.31 -4.39 6.87
N CYS A 104 -6.20 -5.24 7.37
CA CYS A 104 -6.13 -5.92 8.68
C CYS A 104 -6.16 -4.98 9.91
N GLY A 105 -7.28 -4.99 10.63
CA GLY A 105 -7.50 -4.16 11.82
C GLY A 105 -6.83 -4.70 13.09
N GLY A 106 -5.75 -4.06 13.52
CA GLY A 106 -5.71 -3.52 14.89
C GLY A 106 -6.32 -2.11 14.88
N PRO A 107 -6.73 -1.54 16.03
CA PRO A 107 -7.37 -0.23 16.06
C PRO A 107 -6.39 0.87 15.65
N SER A 108 -6.28 1.14 14.36
CA SER A 108 -5.55 2.31 13.85
C SER A 108 -6.42 3.55 14.00
N GLN A 109 -6.72 3.93 15.26
CA GLN A 109 -7.37 5.20 15.58
C GLN A 109 -6.57 6.40 15.04
N VAL A 110 -5.28 6.21 14.77
CA VAL A 110 -4.34 7.26 14.35
C VAL A 110 -4.57 7.72 12.89
N LEU A 111 -5.02 6.85 11.98
CA LEU A 111 -5.24 7.27 10.57
C LEU A 111 -6.65 7.82 10.30
N MET A 112 -7.67 7.43 11.08
CA MET A 112 -9.02 8.00 10.94
C MET A 112 -9.07 9.50 11.24
N LEU A 113 -8.09 10.04 11.98
CA LEU A 113 -8.01 11.46 12.30
C LEU A 113 -7.36 12.32 11.20
N GLN A 114 -6.66 11.71 10.22
CA GLN A 114 -5.98 12.46 9.15
C GLN A 114 -6.66 12.34 7.77
N LEU A 115 -7.72 11.54 7.64
CA LEU A 115 -8.48 11.36 6.39
C LEU A 115 -9.85 12.07 6.42
N LYS A 116 -10.01 13.08 7.30
CA LYS A 116 -11.26 13.82 7.52
C LYS A 116 -11.38 15.14 6.75
N ASP A 117 -10.47 15.44 5.84
CA ASP A 117 -10.55 16.59 4.94
C ASP A 117 -10.82 16.16 3.49
#